data_AF-A0A9P4MHF8-F1
#
_entry.id   AF-A0A9P4MHF8-F1
#
_cell.length_a   1.000
_cell.length_b   1.000
_cell.length_c   1.000
_cell.angle_alpha   90.00
_cell.angle_beta   90.00
_cell.angle_gamma   90.00
#
_symmetry.space_group_name_H-M   'P 1'
#
loop_
_entity.id
_entity.type
_entity.pdbx_description
1 polymer ?
#
loop_
_entity_poly.entity_id
_entity_poly.type
_entity_poly.pdbx_seq_one_letter_code
_entity_poly.pdbx_strand_id
1 'polypeptide(L)'
;MPAAQSPEFKKAVEDSRKLKAKPTDNELLELYAFFKQGSQETKFEETTAPGTFDFKGKAKYNAWKKVAEEKTSPQDAQKKYVALVNSLKSKYGYEG
;
A
#
# COMPACT_ATOMS: atom_id res chain seq x y z
N MET A 1 0.25 -18.31 -5.61
CA MET A 1 -0.83 -18.09 -4.63
C MET A 1 -0.57 -16.75 -3.97
N PRO A 2 -1.55 -15.83 -3.90
CA PRO A 2 -1.39 -14.58 -3.16
C PRO A 2 -1.09 -14.89 -1.69
N ALA A 3 -0.36 -13.99 -1.03
CA ALA A 3 0.00 -14.17 0.37
C ALA A 3 -1.27 -14.16 1.24
N ALA A 4 -1.27 -14.93 2.33
CA ALA A 4 -2.38 -14.95 3.27
C ALA A 4 -2.58 -13.55 3.87
N GLN A 5 -3.71 -12.92 3.55
CA GLN A 5 -4.06 -11.59 4.04
C GLN A 5 -4.65 -11.70 5.45
N SER A 6 -4.01 -11.05 6.41
CA SER A 6 -4.47 -10.96 7.80
C SER A 6 -5.82 -10.24 7.88
N PRO A 7 -6.70 -10.60 8.84
CA PRO A 7 -7.99 -9.92 9.03
C PRO A 7 -7.81 -8.43 9.32
N GLU A 8 -6.78 -8.05 10.07
CA GLU A 8 -6.42 -6.66 10.36
C GLU A 8 -6.09 -5.88 9.09
N PHE A 9 -5.37 -6.51 8.16
CA PHE A 9 -5.02 -5.91 6.88
C PHE A 9 -6.26 -5.69 6.02
N LYS A 10 -7.14 -6.69 5.90
CA LYS A 10 -8.41 -6.53 5.16
C LYS A 10 -9.25 -5.39 5.73
N LYS A 11 -9.37 -5.34 7.06
CA LYS A 11 -10.06 -4.26 7.76
C LYS A 11 -9.41 -2.91 7.48
N ALA A 12 -8.09 -2.81 7.57
CA ALA A 12 -7.34 -1.60 7.23
C ALA A 12 -7.55 -1.16 5.76
N VAL A 13 -7.67 -2.11 4.82
CA VAL A 13 -7.95 -1.80 3.41
C VAL A 13 -9.33 -1.17 3.27
N GLU A 14 -10.36 -1.74 3.90
CA GLU A 14 -11.70 -1.15 3.93
C GLU A 14 -11.70 0.22 4.60
N ASP A 15 -11.02 0.29 5.74
CA ASP A 15 -10.89 1.50 6.55
C ASP A 15 -10.25 2.66 5.79
N SER A 16 -9.19 2.37 5.00
CA SER A 16 -8.49 3.37 4.19
C SER A 16 -9.41 4.04 3.17
N ARG A 17 -10.50 3.36 2.78
CA ARG A 17 -11.52 3.85 1.84
C ARG A 17 -12.63 4.64 2.53
N LYS A 18 -12.73 4.55 3.85
CA LYS A 18 -13.72 5.23 4.71
C LYS A 18 -13.12 6.43 5.47
N LEU A 19 -11.94 6.89 5.05
CA LEU A 19 -11.35 8.11 5.58
C LEU A 19 -12.22 9.32 5.18
N LYS A 20 -12.49 10.21 6.13
CA LYS A 20 -13.31 11.42 5.90
C LYS A 20 -12.67 12.39 4.92
N ALA A 21 -11.34 12.43 4.92
CA ALA A 21 -10.56 13.25 4.02
C ALA A 21 -9.61 12.38 3.19
N LYS A 22 -9.33 12.86 1.97
CA LYS A 22 -8.47 12.17 1.02
C LYS A 22 -7.00 12.29 1.47
N PRO A 23 -6.28 11.16 1.62
CA PRO A 23 -4.86 11.19 1.91
C PRO A 23 -4.06 11.88 0.81
N THR A 24 -2.86 12.34 1.14
CA THR A 24 -1.94 12.88 0.14
C THR A 24 -1.51 11.79 -0.85
N ASP A 25 -1.08 12.20 -2.05
CA ASP A 25 -0.57 11.25 -3.04
C ASP A 25 0.55 10.38 -2.46
N ASN A 26 1.47 10.92 -1.65
CA ASN A 26 2.52 10.12 -1.00
C ASN A 26 1.96 9.01 -0.11
N GLU A 27 0.98 9.31 0.74
CA GLU A 27 0.35 8.32 1.63
C GLU A 27 -0.39 7.25 0.79
N LEU A 28 -1.05 7.65 -0.29
CA LEU A 28 -1.69 6.72 -1.23
C LEU A 28 -0.67 5.81 -1.93
N LEU A 29 0.50 6.34 -2.28
CA LEU A 29 1.58 5.58 -2.90
C LEU A 29 2.17 4.56 -1.92
N GLU A 30 2.36 4.93 -0.66
CA GLU A 30 2.83 4.02 0.39
C GLU A 30 1.81 2.92 0.69
N LEU A 31 0.53 3.27 0.83
CA LEU A 31 -0.56 2.30 0.95
C LEU A 31 -0.54 1.31 -0.22
N TYR A 32 -0.41 1.81 -1.46
CA TYR A 32 -0.33 0.96 -2.63
C TYR A 32 0.87 0.02 -2.60
N ALA A 33 2.05 0.53 -2.25
CA ALA A 33 3.28 -0.26 -2.16
C ALA A 33 3.18 -1.40 -1.14
N PHE A 34 2.74 -1.08 0.09
CA PHE A 34 2.56 -2.08 1.13
C PHE A 34 1.42 -3.05 0.81
N PHE A 35 0.35 -2.60 0.15
CA PHE A 35 -0.73 -3.48 -0.27
C PHE A 35 -0.25 -4.49 -1.33
N LYS A 36 0.46 -4.03 -2.37
CA LYS A 36 0.99 -4.90 -3.42
C LYS A 36 1.96 -5.94 -2.85
N GLN A 37 2.85 -5.52 -1.94
CA GLN A 37 3.77 -6.43 -1.27
C GLN A 37 3.06 -7.36 -0.28
N GLY A 38 2.10 -6.85 0.50
CA GLY A 38 1.39 -7.57 1.54
C GLY A 38 0.43 -8.63 0.99
N SER A 39 -0.20 -8.34 -0.15
CA SER A 39 -1.08 -9.28 -0.84
C SER A 39 -0.28 -10.23 -1.76
N GLN A 40 0.95 -9.87 -2.16
CA GLN A 40 1.76 -10.55 -3.19
C GLN A 40 0.95 -10.97 -4.43
N GLU A 41 -0.05 -10.17 -4.83
CA GLU A 41 -0.90 -10.49 -5.98
C GLU A 41 -0.15 -10.38 -7.31
N THR A 42 0.89 -9.55 -7.34
CA THR A 42 1.79 -9.41 -8.49
C THR A 42 3.19 -9.32 -7.93
N LYS A 43 4.16 -10.06 -8.48
CA LYS A 43 5.55 -9.87 -8.09
C LYS A 43 6.06 -8.57 -8.68
N PHE A 44 6.96 -7.89 -7.96
CA PHE A 44 7.61 -6.69 -8.48
C PHE A 44 8.30 -6.96 -9.82
N GLU A 45 8.89 -8.16 -9.97
CA GLU A 45 9.54 -8.64 -11.20
C GLU A 45 8.58 -8.74 -12.39
N GLU A 46 7.30 -9.03 -12.15
CA GLU A 46 6.26 -9.09 -13.20
C GLU A 46 5.69 -7.71 -13.53
N THR A 47 5.98 -6.72 -12.68
CA THR A 47 5.54 -5.34 -12.92
C THR A 47 6.54 -4.61 -13.78
N THR A 48 6.08 -4.21 -14.96
CA THR A 48 6.85 -3.37 -15.85
C THR A 48 6.90 -1.94 -15.33
N ALA A 49 8.08 -1.33 -15.39
CA ALA A 49 8.23 0.08 -15.11
C ALA A 49 7.35 0.89 -16.09
N PRO A 50 6.50 1.79 -15.60
CA PRO A 50 5.63 2.59 -16.45
C PRO A 50 6.44 3.55 -17.31
N GLY A 51 5.89 3.91 -18.48
CA GLY A 51 6.56 4.77 -19.46
C GLY A 51 6.94 6.14 -18.89
N THR A 52 7.93 6.79 -19.49
CA THR A 52 8.55 8.03 -18.99
C THR A 52 7.56 9.20 -18.80
N PHE A 53 6.44 9.18 -19.50
CA PHE A 53 5.37 10.18 -19.43
C PHE A 53 4.33 9.89 -18.34
N ASP A 54 4.36 8.71 -17.72
CA ASP A 54 3.41 8.31 -16.67
C ASP A 54 4.01 8.56 -15.27
N PHE A 55 4.03 9.84 -14.89
CA PHE A 55 4.64 10.27 -13.61
C PHE A 55 3.98 9.61 -12.40
N LYS A 56 2.65 9.43 -12.43
CA LYS A 56 1.89 8.82 -11.32
C LYS A 56 2.16 7.32 -11.22
N GLY A 57 2.20 6.62 -12.35
CA GLY A 57 2.61 5.22 -12.41
C GLY A 57 4.04 5.07 -11.91
N LYS A 58 4.96 5.93 -12.36
CA LYS A 58 6.37 5.89 -11.94
C LYS A 58 6.52 6.06 -10.44
N ALA A 59 5.72 6.95 -9.84
CA ALA A 59 5.70 7.12 -8.39
C ALA A 59 5.20 5.86 -7.66
N LYS A 60 4.13 5.21 -8.14
CA LYS A 60 3.62 3.93 -7.59
C LYS A 60 4.65 2.82 -7.69
N TYR A 61 5.27 2.71 -8.86
CA TYR A 61 6.32 1.75 -9.12
C TYR A 61 7.52 1.98 -8.18
N ASN A 62 7.94 3.23 -8.01
CA ASN A 62 9.06 3.57 -7.14
C ASN A 62 8.77 3.30 -5.66
N ALA A 63 7.56 3.62 -5.19
CA ALA A 63 7.12 3.31 -3.83
C ALA A 63 7.14 1.80 -3.57
N TRP A 64 6.59 1.01 -4.50
CA TRP A 64 6.61 -0.45 -4.36
C TRP A 64 8.02 -1.03 -4.52
N LYS A 65 8.83 -0.48 -5.43
CA LYS A 65 10.24 -0.84 -5.60
C LYS A 65 10.99 -0.74 -4.28
N LYS A 66 10.83 0.37 -3.53
CA LYS A 66 11.46 0.52 -2.21
C LYS A 66 11.11 -0.63 -1.26
N VAL A 67 9.82 -0.95 -1.14
CA VAL A 67 9.35 -2.04 -0.27
C VAL A 67 9.88 -3.42 -0.72
N ALA A 68 9.98 -3.62 -2.04
CA ALA A 68 10.54 -4.83 -2.63
C ALA A 68 12.07 -4.93 -2.41
N GLU A 69 12.80 -3.83 -2.54
CA GLU A 69 14.25 -3.72 -2.28
C GLU A 69 14.57 -3.94 -0.79
N GLU A 70 13.69 -3.50 0.11
CA GLU A 70 13.76 -3.81 1.55
C GLU A 70 13.52 -5.29 1.87
N LYS A 71 13.21 -6.13 0.86
CA LYS A 71 12.82 -7.55 1.02
C LYS A 71 11.74 -7.73 2.10
N THR A 72 10.82 -6.77 2.17
CA THR A 72 9.74 -6.77 3.16
C THR A 72 8.85 -7.99 2.91
N SER A 73 8.75 -8.89 3.88
CA SER A 73 7.83 -10.04 3.82
C SER A 73 6.37 -9.57 3.72
N PRO A 74 5.47 -10.36 3.11
CA PRO A 74 4.05 -10.00 3.02
C PRO A 74 3.43 -9.67 4.38
N GLN A 75 3.76 -10.41 5.43
CA GLN A 75 3.27 -10.13 6.78
C GLN A 75 3.76 -8.78 7.33
N ASP A 76 5.02 -8.41 7.06
CA ASP A 76 5.56 -7.13 7.53
C ASP A 76 4.94 -5.96 6.75
N ALA A 77 4.78 -6.12 5.43
CA ALA A 77 4.08 -5.14 4.59
C ALA A 77 2.63 -4.94 5.04
N GLN A 78 1.92 -6.02 5.39
CA GLN A 78 0.58 -5.94 5.98
C GLN A 78 0.58 -5.15 7.30
N LYS A 79 1.53 -5.39 8.20
CA LYS A 79 1.66 -4.64 9.45
C LYS A 79 1.93 -3.16 9.21
N LYS A 80 2.86 -2.83 8.32
CA LYS A 80 3.17 -1.44 7.93
C LYS A 80 1.94 -0.76 7.31
N TYR A 81 1.19 -1.48 6.47
CA TYR A 81 -0.06 -0.98 5.89
C TYR A 81 -1.09 -0.64 6.99
N VAL A 82 -1.33 -1.56 7.93
CA VAL A 82 -2.27 -1.34 9.04
C VAL A 82 -1.84 -0.13 9.89
N ALA A 83 -0.56 -0.03 10.21
CA ALA A 83 -0.01 1.11 10.96
C ALA A 83 -0.21 2.44 10.21
N LEU A 84 0.06 2.45 8.90
CA LEU A 84 -0.15 3.63 8.06
C LEU A 84 -1.62 4.03 8.04
N VAL A 85 -2.54 3.09 7.77
CA VAL A 85 -3.98 3.36 7.80
C VAL A 85 -4.41 3.91 9.15
N ASN A 86 -3.94 3.35 10.26
CA ASN A 86 -4.28 3.85 11.59
C ASN A 86 -3.83 5.32 11.78
N SER A 87 -2.62 5.66 11.32
CA SER A 87 -2.13 7.04 11.31
C SER A 87 -3.00 7.94 10.44
N LEU A 88 -3.39 7.48 9.25
CA LEU A 88 -4.29 8.21 8.35
C LEU A 88 -5.68 8.43 8.96
N LYS A 89 -6.24 7.43 9.66
CA LYS A 89 -7.50 7.59 10.39
C LYS A 89 -7.41 8.69 11.44
N SER A 90 -6.30 8.73 12.19
CA SER A 90 -6.10 9.74 13.22
C SER A 90 -5.92 11.14 12.62
N LYS A 91 -5.25 11.23 11.47
CA LYS A 91 -4.93 12.49 10.79
C LYS A 91 -6.10 13.08 9.99
N TYR A 92 -6.81 12.24 9.24
CA TYR A 92 -7.88 12.63 8.32
C TYR A 92 -9.28 12.41 8.87
N GLY A 93 -9.40 11.72 10.00
CA GLY A 93 -10.67 11.24 10.52
C GLY A 93 -11.17 10.01 9.77
N TYR A 94 -11.89 9.16 10.49
CA TYR A 94 -12.44 7.89 9.99
C TYR A 94 -13.94 7.86 10.26
N GLU A 95 -14.75 7.50 9.25
CA GLU A 95 -16.14 7.12 9.46
C GLU A 95 -16.22 5.62 9.71
N GLY A 96 -16.26 5.28 10.99
CA GLY A 96 -16.43 3.93 11.50
C GLY A 96 -17.81 3.68 12.04
#